data_AF-A0A847I0D7-F1
#
_entry.id   AF-A0A847I0D7-F1
#
_cell.length_a   1.000
_cell.length_b   1.000
_cell.length_c   1.000
_cell.angle_alpha   90.00
_cell.angle_beta   90.00
_cell.angle_gamma   90.00
#
_symmetry.space_group_name_H-M   'P 1'
#
loop_
_entity.id
_entity.type
_entity.pdbx_description
1 polymer ?
#
loop_
_entity_poly.entity_id
_entity_poly.type
_entity_poly.pdbx_seq_one_letter_code
_entity_poly.pdbx_strand_id
1 'polypeptide(L)'
;RQAGEALERGETLVALRFWQEARDRHGRTAESDEFAVRLSGALRRACDEWIAGGRLEPLLAAAGGLAALRAVEPGSDELERLAGLCGRAAGQLGSRNYQGLRETLLRLRAARQGVGWIEETLAALTKIAEGQEALLSSPLGLLASMRVEKSEPEAPAMARAAGRTDPTAPLDRLDTGPTDTGALLMLVDGAGSFLVLQHDCVRIGRAGRDASVDVPIPADVQSHHADITRDGEDYFLTAYGPVQVNQRDVRRTLLRHGDRIVLGPKAKMVFHKPSAKSDSAVLRLSHRCRLAQDVSGIVLFHQTCLIGPQSSCHVRTAEGQTQVVLFDRGGRLYGREAASGGGKLGDPRELAAGATYDFGEVRIALKRYDGGRSYGRRGDFA
;
A
#
# COMPACT_ATOMS: atom_id res chain seq x y z
N ARG A 1 -33.63 14.81 25.86
CA ARG A 1 -35.05 14.90 25.41
C ARG A 1 -35.22 14.67 23.90
N GLN A 2 -34.70 15.54 23.03
CA GLN A 2 -34.82 15.39 21.57
C GLN A 2 -34.36 14.02 21.03
N ALA A 3 -33.23 13.50 21.53
CA ALA A 3 -32.76 12.16 21.16
C ALA A 3 -33.75 11.04 21.53
N GLY A 4 -34.46 11.18 22.67
CA GLY A 4 -35.50 10.25 23.10
C GLY A 4 -36.74 10.30 22.22
N GLU A 5 -37.23 11.51 21.91
CA GLU A 5 -38.37 11.72 21.01
C GLU A 5 -38.08 11.20 19.58
N ALA A 6 -36.84 11.34 19.09
CA ALA A 6 -36.42 10.75 17.81
C ALA A 6 -36.39 9.21 17.87
N LEU A 7 -35.90 8.64 18.99
CA LEU A 7 -35.83 7.20 19.17
C LEU A 7 -37.23 6.57 19.24
N GLU A 8 -38.17 7.22 19.90
CA GLU A 8 -39.58 6.79 20.00
C GLU A 8 -40.30 6.81 18.65
N ARG A 9 -39.91 7.72 17.75
CA ARG A 9 -40.39 7.76 16.36
C ARG A 9 -39.70 6.74 15.43
N GLY A 10 -38.76 5.94 15.96
CA GLY A 10 -37.97 4.99 15.17
C GLY A 10 -36.86 5.64 14.32
N GLU A 11 -36.58 6.92 14.51
CA GLU A 11 -35.55 7.66 13.77
C GLU A 11 -34.16 7.44 14.38
N THR A 12 -33.64 6.21 14.30
CA THR A 12 -32.45 5.79 15.06
C THR A 12 -31.18 6.61 14.76
N LEU A 13 -30.96 6.99 13.50
CA LEU A 13 -29.82 7.85 13.12
C LEU A 13 -29.95 9.28 13.65
N VAL A 14 -31.18 9.82 13.66
CA VAL A 14 -31.45 11.16 14.21
C VAL A 14 -31.24 11.16 15.72
N ALA A 15 -31.69 10.11 16.40
CA ALA A 15 -31.46 9.90 17.82
C ALA A 15 -29.96 9.79 18.15
N LEU A 16 -29.17 9.05 17.34
CA LEU A 16 -27.72 8.95 17.47
C LEU A 16 -27.05 10.33 17.34
N ARG A 17 -27.41 11.10 16.30
CA ARG A 17 -26.87 12.45 16.10
C ARG A 17 -27.19 13.38 17.27
N PHE A 18 -28.45 13.44 17.72
CA PHE A 18 -28.84 14.29 18.85
C PHE A 18 -28.17 13.86 20.16
N TRP A 19 -27.93 12.57 20.36
CA TRP A 19 -27.18 12.10 21.52
C TRP A 19 -25.71 12.53 21.46
N GLN A 20 -25.06 12.44 20.30
CA GLN A 20 -23.68 12.93 20.14
C GLN A 20 -23.60 14.44 20.39
N GLU A 21 -24.48 15.23 19.79
CA GLU A 21 -24.52 16.68 20.01
C GLU A 21 -24.75 17.04 21.49
N ALA A 22 -25.62 16.30 22.19
CA ALA A 22 -25.85 16.51 23.61
C ALA A 22 -24.62 16.17 24.45
N ARG A 23 -23.92 15.08 24.12
CA ARG A 23 -22.68 14.67 24.80
C ARG A 23 -21.54 15.66 24.55
N ASP A 24 -21.42 16.18 23.35
CA ASP A 24 -20.37 17.15 23.01
C ASP A 24 -20.60 18.49 23.74
N ARG A 25 -21.86 18.90 23.90
CA ARG A 25 -22.22 20.15 24.61
C ARG A 25 -22.18 20.04 26.12
N HIS A 26 -22.65 18.94 26.68
CA HIS A 26 -22.90 18.80 28.11
C HIS A 26 -21.96 17.82 28.81
N GLY A 27 -21.05 17.18 28.05
CA GLY A 27 -20.19 16.14 28.56
C GLY A 27 -20.95 14.84 28.83
N ARG A 28 -20.30 13.95 29.57
CA ARG A 28 -20.86 12.65 29.96
C ARG A 28 -21.65 12.78 31.25
N THR A 29 -22.92 12.41 31.22
CA THR A 29 -23.83 12.38 32.38
C THR A 29 -24.44 10.98 32.56
N ALA A 30 -24.94 10.67 33.76
CA ALA A 30 -25.62 9.40 34.02
C ALA A 30 -26.83 9.19 33.07
N GLU A 31 -27.60 10.25 32.82
CA GLU A 31 -28.73 10.21 31.87
C GLU A 31 -28.26 9.93 30.43
N SER A 32 -27.13 10.49 30.01
CA SER A 32 -26.57 10.26 28.68
C SER A 32 -26.07 8.82 28.49
N ASP A 33 -25.57 8.20 29.56
CA ASP A 33 -25.10 6.82 29.57
C ASP A 33 -26.26 5.83 29.56
N GLU A 34 -27.31 6.08 30.35
CA GLU A 34 -28.54 5.27 30.33
C GLU A 34 -29.22 5.34 28.95
N PHE A 35 -29.26 6.53 28.34
CA PHE A 35 -29.76 6.69 26.97
C PHE A 35 -28.90 5.93 25.95
N ALA A 36 -27.58 5.91 26.11
CA ALA A 36 -26.67 5.19 25.22
C ALA A 36 -26.98 3.69 25.17
N VAL A 37 -27.34 3.06 26.30
CA VAL A 37 -27.73 1.64 26.34
C VAL A 37 -29.00 1.38 25.53
N ARG A 38 -30.03 2.23 25.69
CA ARG A 38 -31.28 2.14 24.91
C ARG A 38 -31.03 2.35 23.42
N LEU A 39 -30.20 3.35 23.08
CA LEU A 39 -29.83 3.68 21.72
C LEU A 39 -29.03 2.56 21.05
N SER A 40 -28.09 1.92 21.77
CA SER A 40 -27.31 0.77 21.27
C SER A 40 -28.23 -0.40 20.89
N GLY A 41 -29.21 -0.72 21.75
CA GLY A 41 -30.19 -1.77 21.45
C GLY A 41 -31.04 -1.49 20.21
N ALA A 42 -31.44 -0.23 20.01
CA ALA A 42 -32.19 0.18 18.82
C ALA A 42 -31.31 0.19 17.55
N LEU A 43 -30.07 0.68 17.66
CA LEU A 43 -29.09 0.67 16.56
C LEU A 43 -28.77 -0.75 16.12
N ARG A 44 -28.64 -1.69 17.04
CA ARG A 44 -28.39 -3.10 16.71
C ARG A 44 -29.50 -3.67 15.83
N ARG A 45 -30.77 -3.48 16.24
CA ARG A 45 -31.93 -3.90 15.44
C ARG A 45 -31.96 -3.22 14.06
N ALA A 46 -31.76 -1.90 14.03
CA ALA A 46 -31.76 -1.15 12.79
C ALA A 46 -30.62 -1.60 11.84
N CYS A 47 -29.42 -1.85 12.36
CA CYS A 47 -28.29 -2.35 11.59
C CYS A 47 -28.55 -3.74 11.01
N ASP A 48 -29.15 -4.64 11.79
CA ASP A 48 -29.51 -5.98 11.31
C ASP A 48 -30.53 -5.89 10.17
N GLU A 49 -31.56 -5.03 10.29
CA GLU A 49 -32.52 -4.77 9.21
C GLU A 49 -31.86 -4.15 7.97
N TRP A 50 -30.97 -3.17 8.16
CA TRP A 50 -30.25 -2.52 7.06
C TRP A 50 -29.35 -3.50 6.31
N ILE A 51 -28.60 -4.35 7.04
CA ILE A 51 -27.75 -5.37 6.43
C ILE A 51 -28.61 -6.41 5.72
N ALA A 52 -29.68 -6.90 6.34
CA ALA A 52 -30.58 -7.87 5.72
C ALA A 52 -31.20 -7.32 4.42
N GLY A 53 -31.60 -6.05 4.42
CA GLY A 53 -32.16 -5.36 3.25
C GLY A 53 -31.14 -4.80 2.26
N GLY A 54 -29.83 -5.00 2.46
CA GLY A 54 -28.78 -4.46 1.57
C GLY A 54 -28.64 -2.93 1.61
N ARG A 55 -29.22 -2.27 2.60
CA ARG A 55 -29.15 -0.81 2.78
C ARG A 55 -27.87 -0.43 3.53
N LEU A 56 -26.77 -0.26 2.81
CA LEU A 56 -25.48 0.03 3.42
C LEU A 56 -25.28 1.52 3.78
N GLU A 57 -25.97 2.44 3.09
CA GLU A 57 -25.79 3.88 3.30
C GLU A 57 -26.11 4.33 4.74
N PRO A 58 -27.24 3.92 5.36
CA PRO A 58 -27.54 4.27 6.75
C PRO A 58 -26.53 3.68 7.74
N LEU A 59 -26.04 2.46 7.47
CA LEU A 59 -25.02 1.81 8.29
C LEU A 59 -23.69 2.58 8.25
N LEU A 60 -23.28 3.03 7.07
CA LEU A 60 -22.07 3.84 6.90
C LEU A 60 -22.23 5.23 7.54
N ALA A 61 -23.41 5.84 7.43
CA ALA A 61 -23.72 7.10 8.11
C ALA A 61 -23.66 6.96 9.64
N ALA A 62 -24.02 5.79 10.19
CA ALA A 62 -23.94 5.51 11.63
C ALA A 62 -22.49 5.32 12.13
N ALA A 63 -21.52 5.01 11.25
CA ALA A 63 -20.17 4.59 11.66
C ALA A 63 -19.46 5.60 12.56
N GLY A 64 -19.55 6.90 12.23
CA GLY A 64 -18.97 7.97 13.07
C GLY A 64 -19.61 8.06 14.45
N GLY A 65 -20.90 7.73 14.57
CA GLY A 65 -21.62 7.71 15.84
C GLY A 65 -21.36 6.48 16.70
N LEU A 66 -21.12 5.33 16.06
CA LEU A 66 -20.81 4.08 16.75
C LEU A 66 -19.48 4.15 17.53
N ALA A 67 -18.47 4.84 17.00
CA ALA A 67 -17.20 5.04 17.71
C ALA A 67 -17.38 5.82 19.03
N ALA A 68 -18.26 6.83 19.04
CA ALA A 68 -18.60 7.56 20.26
C ALA A 68 -19.39 6.68 21.24
N LEU A 69 -20.32 5.87 20.74
CA LEU A 69 -21.14 4.96 21.53
C LEU A 69 -20.31 3.88 22.24
N ARG A 70 -19.27 3.37 21.58
CA ARG A 70 -18.33 2.37 22.11
C ARG A 70 -17.67 2.77 23.42
N ALA A 71 -17.36 4.05 23.58
CA ALA A 71 -16.75 4.57 24.81
C ALA A 71 -17.66 4.43 26.04
N VAL A 72 -18.96 4.25 25.83
CA VAL A 72 -19.98 4.15 26.87
C VAL A 72 -20.55 2.75 26.96
N GLU A 73 -20.76 2.08 25.84
CA GLU A 73 -21.37 0.76 25.73
C GLU A 73 -20.46 -0.16 24.88
N PRO A 74 -19.61 -0.99 25.51
CA PRO A 74 -18.66 -1.86 24.80
C PRO A 74 -19.31 -2.90 23.89
N GLY A 75 -20.58 -3.26 24.11
CA GLY A 75 -21.31 -4.17 23.23
C GLY A 75 -21.58 -3.62 21.82
N SER A 76 -21.29 -2.34 21.56
CA SER A 76 -21.39 -1.72 20.24
C SER A 76 -20.16 -1.97 19.34
N ASP A 77 -19.10 -2.62 19.86
CA ASP A 77 -17.90 -3.05 19.09
C ASP A 77 -18.25 -3.82 17.82
N GLU A 78 -19.26 -4.70 17.92
CA GLU A 78 -19.72 -5.54 16.83
C GLU A 78 -20.31 -4.69 15.68
N LEU A 79 -21.06 -3.63 16.02
CA LEU A 79 -21.70 -2.75 15.05
C LEU A 79 -20.67 -1.91 14.30
N GLU A 80 -19.68 -1.36 15.01
CA GLU A 80 -18.57 -0.62 14.40
C GLU A 80 -17.80 -1.52 13.43
N ARG A 81 -17.50 -2.76 13.85
CA ARG A 81 -16.81 -3.75 13.02
C ARG A 81 -17.60 -4.08 11.75
N LEU A 82 -18.91 -4.25 11.84
CA LEU A 82 -19.78 -4.52 10.69
C LEU A 82 -19.82 -3.33 9.73
N ALA A 83 -19.98 -2.11 10.23
CA ALA A 83 -19.93 -0.89 9.42
C ALA A 83 -18.57 -0.75 8.71
N GLY A 84 -17.47 -1.01 9.42
CA GLY A 84 -16.12 -1.01 8.86
C GLY A 84 -15.89 -2.07 7.79
N LEU A 85 -16.46 -3.27 7.94
CA LEU A 85 -16.42 -4.31 6.91
C LEU A 85 -17.22 -3.91 5.67
N CYS A 86 -18.41 -3.31 5.83
CA CYS A 86 -19.22 -2.82 4.71
C CYS A 86 -18.52 -1.69 3.96
N GLY A 87 -17.92 -0.73 4.67
CA GLY A 87 -17.15 0.36 4.06
C GLY A 87 -15.93 -0.15 3.30
N ARG A 88 -15.24 -1.16 3.85
CA ARG A 88 -14.12 -1.82 3.16
C ARG A 88 -14.57 -2.54 1.89
N ALA A 89 -15.67 -3.28 1.96
CA ALA A 89 -16.24 -3.97 0.80
C ALA A 89 -16.61 -2.97 -0.32
N ALA A 90 -17.27 -1.86 0.03
CA ALA A 90 -17.60 -0.81 -0.93
C ALA A 90 -16.34 -0.21 -1.59
N GLY A 91 -15.29 0.07 -0.82
CA GLY A 91 -14.01 0.55 -1.33
C GLY A 91 -13.28 -0.46 -2.23
N GLN A 92 -13.30 -1.75 -1.86
CA GLN A 92 -12.72 -2.83 -2.67
C GLN A 92 -13.46 -3.04 -3.99
N LEU A 93 -14.79 -2.90 -3.98
CA LEU A 93 -15.59 -2.92 -5.21
C LEU A 93 -15.23 -1.74 -6.12
N GLY A 94 -15.19 -0.52 -5.57
CA GLY A 94 -14.84 0.69 -6.34
C GLY A 94 -13.42 0.67 -6.91
N SER A 95 -12.49 -0.02 -6.23
CA SER A 95 -11.12 -0.20 -6.70
C SER A 95 -10.91 -1.45 -7.56
N ARG A 96 -11.98 -2.20 -7.88
CA ARG A 96 -11.93 -3.49 -8.62
C ARG A 96 -11.03 -4.54 -7.97
N ASN A 97 -10.81 -4.46 -6.66
CA ASN A 97 -10.08 -5.47 -5.88
C ASN A 97 -11.02 -6.64 -5.52
N TYR A 98 -11.34 -7.48 -6.51
CA TYR A 98 -12.33 -8.56 -6.37
C TYR A 98 -11.90 -9.66 -5.38
N GLN A 99 -10.60 -9.95 -5.28
CA GLN A 99 -10.10 -10.91 -4.28
C GLN A 99 -10.27 -10.38 -2.85
N GLY A 100 -9.84 -9.15 -2.59
CA GLY A 100 -10.03 -8.51 -1.29
C GLY A 100 -11.50 -8.37 -0.93
N LEU A 101 -12.35 -8.03 -1.91
CA LEU A 101 -13.80 -7.95 -1.73
C LEU A 101 -14.38 -9.30 -1.32
N ARG A 102 -14.00 -10.39 -1.98
CA ARG A 102 -14.44 -11.75 -1.63
C ARG A 102 -14.09 -12.10 -0.18
N GLU A 103 -12.86 -11.84 0.26
CA GLU A 103 -12.45 -12.10 1.65
C GLU A 103 -13.28 -11.30 2.66
N THR A 104 -13.52 -10.02 2.37
CA THR A 104 -14.34 -9.15 3.24
C THR A 104 -15.79 -9.64 3.30
N LEU A 105 -16.37 -10.05 2.17
CA LEU A 105 -17.73 -10.60 2.12
C LEU A 105 -17.86 -11.94 2.85
N LEU A 106 -16.83 -12.81 2.81
CA LEU A 106 -16.82 -14.04 3.60
C LEU A 106 -16.81 -13.76 5.11
N ARG A 107 -16.11 -12.71 5.55
CA ARG A 107 -16.15 -12.26 6.95
C ARG A 107 -17.51 -11.67 7.33
N LEU A 108 -18.12 -10.89 6.43
CA LEU A 108 -19.49 -10.40 6.62
C LEU A 108 -20.50 -11.54 6.72
N ARG A 109 -20.42 -12.55 5.84
CA ARG A 109 -21.23 -13.77 5.90
C ARG A 109 -21.04 -14.53 7.21
N ALA A 110 -19.80 -14.64 7.70
CA ALA A 110 -19.52 -15.29 8.98
C ALA A 110 -20.14 -14.51 10.17
N ALA A 111 -20.18 -13.18 10.09
CA ALA A 111 -20.78 -12.32 11.12
C ALA A 111 -22.32 -12.24 11.03
N ARG A 112 -22.88 -12.36 9.82
CA ARG A 112 -24.32 -12.33 9.55
C ARG A 112 -24.67 -13.39 8.50
N GLN A 113 -25.22 -14.51 8.97
CA GLN A 113 -25.64 -15.60 8.12
C GLN A 113 -26.99 -15.30 7.45
N GLY A 114 -27.22 -15.87 6.27
CA GLY A 114 -28.53 -15.79 5.59
C GLY A 114 -28.85 -14.47 4.88
N VAL A 115 -27.86 -13.60 4.70
CA VAL A 115 -28.04 -12.33 3.98
C VAL A 115 -27.94 -12.56 2.47
N GLY A 116 -29.08 -12.49 1.76
CA GLY A 116 -29.18 -12.86 0.34
C GLY A 116 -28.22 -12.11 -0.59
N TRP A 117 -28.12 -10.79 -0.45
CA TRP A 117 -27.25 -9.98 -1.32
C TRP A 117 -25.76 -10.34 -1.17
N ILE A 118 -25.32 -10.83 -0.01
CA ILE A 118 -23.94 -11.27 0.21
C ILE A 118 -23.66 -12.53 -0.61
N GLU A 119 -24.57 -13.50 -0.60
CA GLU A 119 -24.44 -14.72 -1.39
C GLU A 119 -24.47 -14.43 -2.89
N GLU A 120 -25.39 -13.57 -3.34
CA GLU A 120 -25.47 -13.12 -4.73
C GLU A 120 -24.17 -12.43 -5.18
N THR A 121 -23.62 -11.55 -4.33
CA THR A 121 -22.36 -10.85 -4.63
C THR A 121 -21.18 -11.82 -4.66
N LEU A 122 -21.11 -12.78 -3.74
CA LEU A 122 -20.08 -13.83 -3.75
C LEU A 122 -20.16 -14.69 -5.02
N ALA A 123 -21.38 -15.03 -5.46
CA ALA A 123 -21.60 -15.75 -6.71
C ALA A 123 -21.18 -14.93 -7.93
N ALA A 124 -21.49 -13.63 -7.96
CA ALA A 124 -21.03 -12.73 -9.00
C ALA A 124 -19.49 -12.64 -9.06
N LEU A 125 -18.82 -12.59 -7.91
CA LEU A 125 -17.36 -12.59 -7.85
C LEU A 125 -16.73 -13.88 -8.36
N THR A 126 -17.36 -15.03 -8.10
CA THR A 126 -16.94 -16.30 -8.70
C THR A 126 -17.01 -16.23 -10.23
N LYS A 127 -18.13 -15.74 -10.79
CA LYS A 127 -18.28 -15.57 -12.25
C LYS A 127 -17.26 -14.60 -12.85
N ILE A 128 -16.92 -13.52 -12.14
CA ILE A 128 -15.86 -12.58 -12.57
C ILE A 128 -14.52 -13.30 -12.64
N ALA A 129 -14.16 -14.09 -11.62
CA ALA A 129 -12.90 -14.83 -11.61
C ALA A 129 -12.84 -15.86 -12.75
N GLU A 130 -13.91 -16.62 -12.96
CA GLU A 130 -14.04 -17.58 -14.07
C GLU A 130 -13.93 -16.87 -15.43
N GLY A 131 -14.58 -15.72 -15.60
CA GLY A 131 -14.49 -14.92 -16.82
C GLY A 131 -13.09 -14.38 -17.08
N GLN A 132 -12.37 -13.93 -16.05
CA GLN A 132 -10.98 -13.50 -16.16
C GLN A 132 -10.06 -14.66 -16.58
N GLU A 133 -10.24 -15.84 -16.01
CA GLU A 133 -9.49 -17.05 -16.36
C GLU A 133 -9.79 -17.51 -17.81
N ALA A 134 -11.05 -17.47 -18.23
CA ALA A 134 -11.45 -17.76 -19.61
C ALA A 134 -10.83 -16.77 -20.62
N LEU A 135 -10.74 -15.48 -20.27
CA LEU A 135 -10.09 -14.48 -21.13
C LEU A 135 -8.58 -14.71 -21.23
N LEU A 136 -7.92 -15.01 -20.12
CA LEU A 136 -6.47 -15.30 -20.09
C LEU A 136 -6.11 -16.57 -20.86
N SER A 137 -6.98 -17.57 -20.85
CA SER A 137 -6.82 -18.82 -21.61
C SER A 137 -7.26 -18.72 -23.08
N SER A 138 -7.89 -17.62 -23.48
CA SER A 138 -8.32 -17.39 -24.86
C SER A 138 -7.16 -16.96 -25.78
N PRO A 139 -7.33 -16.97 -27.11
CA PRO A 139 -6.34 -16.45 -28.05
C PRO A 139 -5.96 -14.98 -27.81
N LEU A 140 -6.87 -14.16 -27.26
CA LEU A 140 -6.58 -12.78 -26.88
C LEU A 140 -5.64 -12.71 -25.67
N GLY A 141 -5.82 -13.60 -24.69
CA GLY A 141 -4.91 -13.74 -23.55
C GLY A 141 -3.50 -14.13 -24.00
N LEU A 142 -3.40 -15.10 -24.91
CA LEU A 142 -2.13 -15.51 -25.52
C LEU A 142 -1.45 -14.36 -26.29
N LEU A 143 -2.19 -13.61 -27.10
CA LEU A 143 -1.65 -12.44 -27.82
C LEU A 143 -1.24 -11.29 -26.90
N ALA A 144 -1.99 -11.07 -25.81
CA ALA A 144 -1.63 -10.10 -24.78
C ALA A 144 -0.30 -10.50 -24.11
N SER A 145 -0.07 -11.79 -23.85
CA SER A 145 1.20 -12.30 -23.34
C SER A 145 2.34 -12.25 -24.38
N MET A 146 2.06 -12.45 -25.67
CA MET A 146 3.08 -12.46 -26.74
C MET A 146 3.54 -11.06 -27.20
N ARG A 147 2.71 -10.02 -27.09
CA ARG A 147 3.11 -8.65 -27.45
C ARG A 147 4.18 -8.06 -26.53
N VAL A 148 4.32 -8.62 -25.33
CA VAL A 148 5.33 -8.20 -24.34
C VAL A 148 6.75 -8.63 -24.77
N GLU A 149 6.90 -9.70 -25.55
CA GLU A 149 8.22 -10.23 -25.91
C GLU A 149 8.87 -9.61 -27.17
N LYS A 150 8.16 -8.79 -27.96
CA LYS A 150 8.61 -8.36 -29.31
C LYS A 150 8.73 -6.85 -29.50
N SER A 151 9.37 -6.14 -28.56
CA SER A 151 9.80 -4.75 -28.78
C SER A 151 11.30 -4.72 -29.11
N GLU A 152 11.61 -4.44 -30.37
CA GLU A 152 12.95 -4.37 -30.99
C GLU A 152 13.82 -3.20 -30.46
N PRO A 153 15.16 -3.27 -30.65
CA PRO A 153 16.12 -2.31 -30.10
C PRO A 153 16.31 -1.07 -31.00
N GLU A 154 16.35 0.11 -30.39
CA GLU A 154 16.62 1.39 -31.06
C GLU A 154 18.03 1.45 -31.66
N ALA A 155 18.12 1.97 -32.89
CA ALA A 155 19.34 2.15 -33.68
C ALA A 155 20.14 3.42 -33.27
N PRO A 156 21.47 3.47 -33.55
CA PRO A 156 22.40 4.40 -32.91
C PRO A 156 22.68 5.68 -33.72
N ALA A 157 22.84 6.81 -33.02
CA ALA A 157 23.36 8.05 -33.58
C ALA A 157 24.91 8.05 -33.61
N MET A 158 25.47 8.19 -34.81
CA MET A 158 26.88 8.45 -35.08
C MET A 158 27.29 9.88 -34.67
N ALA A 159 28.45 10.05 -34.04
CA ALA A 159 29.65 10.60 -34.70
C ALA A 159 30.79 10.97 -33.72
N ARG A 160 31.90 10.23 -33.87
CA ARG A 160 33.32 10.66 -33.94
C ARG A 160 34.03 11.28 -32.72
N ALA A 161 35.04 10.55 -32.23
CA ALA A 161 36.46 10.89 -32.40
C ALA A 161 37.35 9.66 -32.20
N ALA A 162 38.51 9.67 -32.87
CA ALA A 162 39.32 8.51 -33.24
C ALA A 162 40.48 8.22 -32.27
N GLY A 163 40.92 6.95 -32.24
CA GLY A 163 42.17 6.48 -31.64
C GLY A 163 42.30 4.96 -31.67
N ARG A 164 42.97 4.43 -32.71
CA ARG A 164 43.46 3.02 -32.86
C ARG A 164 44.54 2.74 -31.77
N THR A 165 44.92 1.55 -31.29
CA THR A 165 45.15 0.17 -31.81
C THR A 165 45.23 -0.79 -30.58
N ASP A 166 44.44 -1.87 -30.46
CA ASP A 166 44.72 -3.30 -30.79
C ASP A 166 45.29 -4.15 -29.58
N PRO A 167 45.24 -5.50 -29.58
CA PRO A 167 44.22 -6.27 -28.85
C PRO A 167 44.74 -7.36 -27.89
N THR A 168 43.98 -7.70 -26.84
CA THR A 168 43.95 -9.04 -26.22
C THR A 168 42.74 -9.14 -25.27
N ALA A 169 41.80 -10.02 -25.59
CA ALA A 169 40.65 -10.39 -24.76
C ALA A 169 41.12 -11.21 -23.52
N PRO A 170 40.31 -11.34 -22.45
CA PRO A 170 39.06 -12.13 -22.52
C PRO A 170 37.83 -11.46 -21.88
N LEU A 171 36.69 -11.74 -22.51
CA LEU A 171 35.31 -11.66 -22.02
C LEU A 171 35.15 -11.32 -20.53
N ASP A 172 35.01 -10.03 -20.23
CA ASP A 172 34.42 -9.61 -18.96
C ASP A 172 33.31 -8.61 -19.21
N ARG A 173 32.32 -8.71 -18.33
CA ARG A 173 30.97 -8.17 -18.42
C ARG A 173 30.93 -6.73 -18.89
N LEU A 174 29.93 -6.41 -19.72
CA LEU A 174 29.52 -5.03 -19.96
C LEU A 174 29.11 -4.40 -18.62
N ASP A 175 30.09 -3.76 -17.98
CA ASP A 175 29.89 -2.61 -17.12
C ASP A 175 29.13 -1.56 -17.92
N THR A 176 27.82 -1.49 -17.73
CA THR A 176 27.10 -0.25 -17.93
C THR A 176 27.49 0.66 -16.77
N GLY A 177 28.31 1.67 -17.07
CA GLY A 177 28.72 2.71 -16.13
C GLY A 177 27.55 3.43 -15.45
N PRO A 178 27.84 4.23 -14.41
CA PRO A 178 26.87 4.68 -13.43
C PRO A 178 25.99 5.79 -14.01
N THR A 179 24.72 5.47 -14.27
CA THR A 179 23.65 6.47 -14.18
C THR A 179 23.52 6.88 -12.70
N ASP A 180 23.89 8.12 -12.37
CA ASP A 180 23.72 8.75 -11.06
C ASP A 180 22.24 9.02 -10.75
N THR A 181 21.44 7.95 -10.68
CA THR A 181 20.13 7.87 -10.03
C THR A 181 20.27 6.88 -8.88
N GLY A 182 21.14 7.21 -7.92
CA GLY A 182 21.35 6.39 -6.73
C GLY A 182 20.07 6.23 -5.90
N ALA A 183 19.99 5.13 -5.15
CA ALA A 183 18.89 4.89 -4.24
C ALA A 183 18.72 6.05 -3.25
N LEU A 184 17.48 6.51 -3.06
CA LEU A 184 17.17 7.63 -2.19
C LEU A 184 16.60 7.13 -0.86
N LEU A 185 17.13 7.63 0.25
CA LEU A 185 16.48 7.47 1.55
C LEU A 185 15.45 8.59 1.72
N MET A 186 14.19 8.20 1.85
CA MET A 186 13.08 9.09 2.15
C MET A 186 12.63 8.88 3.59
N LEU A 187 12.71 9.94 4.39
CA LEU A 187 12.21 10.00 5.76
C LEU A 187 10.87 10.74 5.72
N VAL A 188 9.83 10.12 6.27
CA VAL A 188 8.49 10.72 6.35
C VAL A 188 8.05 10.73 7.80
N ASP A 189 7.76 11.92 8.31
CA ASP A 189 7.34 12.10 9.70
C ASP A 189 6.05 11.30 9.97
N GLY A 190 6.04 10.55 11.07
CA GLY A 190 4.92 9.68 11.44
C GLY A 190 4.73 8.42 10.59
N ALA A 191 5.56 8.18 9.57
CA ALA A 191 5.48 6.97 8.72
C ALA A 191 6.79 6.14 8.68
N GLY A 192 7.94 6.77 8.99
CA GLY A 192 9.24 6.12 9.09
C GLY A 192 10.15 6.35 7.88
N SER A 193 11.14 5.47 7.72
CA SER A 193 12.17 5.55 6.68
C SER A 193 11.94 4.53 5.56
N PHE A 194 12.16 5.00 4.33
CA PHE A 194 11.91 4.27 3.10
C PHE A 194 13.07 4.40 2.13
N LEU A 195 13.44 3.29 1.48
CA LEU A 195 14.33 3.32 0.32
C LEU A 195 13.50 3.50 -0.94
N VAL A 196 13.80 4.51 -1.77
CA VAL A 196 13.12 4.76 -3.04
C VAL A 196 14.03 4.32 -4.18
N LEU A 197 13.55 3.36 -4.96
CA LEU A 197 14.24 2.77 -6.11
C LEU A 197 13.40 3.03 -7.36
N GLN A 198 14.01 3.59 -8.41
CA GLN A 198 13.30 3.99 -9.62
C GLN A 198 13.45 2.98 -10.77
N HIS A 199 14.30 1.97 -10.60
CA HIS A 199 14.58 0.95 -11.61
C HIS A 199 13.41 -0.01 -11.81
N ASP A 200 13.23 -0.51 -13.04
CA ASP A 200 12.26 -1.57 -13.35
C ASP A 200 12.68 -2.93 -12.78
N CYS A 201 13.99 -3.17 -12.65
CA CYS A 201 14.52 -4.36 -12.00
C CYS A 201 15.27 -3.97 -10.73
N VAL A 202 14.85 -4.54 -9.60
CA VAL A 202 15.46 -4.34 -8.28
C VAL A 202 16.05 -5.65 -7.79
N ARG A 203 17.37 -5.66 -7.62
CA ARG A 203 18.13 -6.80 -7.12
C ARG A 203 18.19 -6.79 -5.60
N ILE A 204 17.87 -7.94 -5.02
CA ILE A 204 17.89 -8.19 -3.59
C ILE A 204 18.97 -9.22 -3.28
N GLY A 205 19.80 -8.94 -2.28
CA GLY A 205 20.86 -9.85 -1.87
C GLY A 205 21.48 -9.47 -0.54
N ARG A 206 22.55 -10.17 -0.19
CA ARG A 206 23.22 -10.01 1.09
C ARG A 206 23.87 -8.64 1.22
N ALA A 207 23.68 -8.00 2.37
CA ALA A 207 24.43 -6.81 2.74
C ALA A 207 25.94 -7.12 2.84
N GLY A 208 26.78 -6.32 2.19
CA GLY A 208 28.22 -6.51 2.14
C GLY A 208 28.95 -5.33 1.54
N ARG A 209 30.28 -5.31 1.68
CA ARG A 209 31.14 -4.19 1.25
C ARG A 209 31.13 -3.99 -0.28
N ASP A 210 31.03 -5.10 -1.02
CA ASP A 210 30.98 -5.14 -2.48
C ASP A 210 29.58 -5.45 -3.03
N ALA A 211 28.54 -5.21 -2.22
CA ALA A 211 27.17 -5.51 -2.60
C ALA A 211 26.76 -4.68 -3.83
N SER A 212 26.67 -5.34 -4.99
CA SER A 212 26.11 -4.82 -6.25
C SER A 212 24.59 -4.99 -6.34
N VAL A 213 23.93 -4.99 -5.18
CA VAL A 213 22.48 -5.15 -5.06
C VAL A 213 21.83 -3.86 -4.62
N ASP A 214 20.63 -3.61 -5.12
CA ASP A 214 19.85 -2.42 -4.79
C ASP A 214 19.29 -2.49 -3.37
N VAL A 215 18.97 -3.70 -2.91
CA VAL A 215 18.42 -3.97 -1.58
C VAL A 215 19.36 -4.90 -0.79
N PRO A 216 20.26 -4.34 0.04
CA PRO A 216 21.21 -5.10 0.85
C PRO A 216 20.56 -5.62 2.13
N ILE A 217 20.07 -6.86 2.11
CA ILE A 217 19.40 -7.51 3.24
C ILE A 217 20.44 -7.95 4.29
N PRO A 218 20.30 -7.54 5.57
CA PRO A 218 21.19 -7.97 6.66
C PRO A 218 20.78 -9.35 7.21
N ALA A 219 20.78 -10.36 6.34
CA ALA A 219 20.45 -11.73 6.71
C ALA A 219 21.33 -12.73 5.97
N ASP A 220 21.25 -13.99 6.37
CA ASP A 220 21.90 -15.11 5.69
C ASP A 220 21.15 -15.44 4.40
N VAL A 221 21.45 -14.67 3.36
CA VAL A 221 20.96 -14.82 2.00
C VAL A 221 22.16 -14.80 1.04
N GLN A 222 21.93 -15.17 -0.22
CA GLN A 222 22.97 -15.13 -1.24
C GLN A 222 23.33 -13.67 -1.61
N SER A 223 24.53 -13.45 -2.15
CA SER A 223 24.95 -12.12 -2.63
C SER A 223 24.00 -11.58 -3.71
N HIS A 224 23.44 -12.45 -4.55
CA HIS A 224 22.30 -12.19 -5.42
C HIS A 224 21.26 -13.27 -5.12
N HIS A 225 20.16 -12.90 -4.49
CA HIS A 225 19.20 -13.86 -3.95
C HIS A 225 17.86 -13.86 -4.69
N ALA A 226 17.39 -12.67 -5.05
CA ALA A 226 16.18 -12.51 -5.84
C ALA A 226 16.23 -11.21 -6.63
N ASP A 227 15.50 -11.17 -7.74
CA ASP A 227 15.16 -9.94 -8.45
C ASP A 227 13.66 -9.72 -8.35
N ILE A 228 13.26 -8.45 -8.22
CA ILE A 228 11.88 -8.03 -8.45
C ILE A 228 11.89 -7.18 -9.71
N THR A 229 11.20 -7.66 -10.74
CA THR A 229 11.11 -7.00 -12.04
C THR A 229 9.69 -6.53 -12.26
N ARG A 230 9.55 -5.26 -12.61
CA ARG A 230 8.30 -4.68 -13.10
C ARG A 230 8.21 -4.92 -14.61
N ASP A 231 7.04 -5.36 -15.03
CA ASP A 231 6.69 -5.55 -16.43
C ASP A 231 5.29 -4.95 -16.65
N GLY A 232 5.27 -3.74 -17.22
CA GLY A 232 4.07 -2.90 -17.25
C GLY A 232 3.55 -2.61 -15.83
N GLU A 233 2.32 -3.05 -15.56
CA GLU A 233 1.66 -2.88 -14.25
C GLU A 233 1.97 -4.03 -13.27
N ASP A 234 2.58 -5.11 -13.75
CA ASP A 234 2.80 -6.34 -12.99
C ASP A 234 4.20 -6.39 -12.38
N TYR A 235 4.32 -7.12 -11.27
CA TYR A 235 5.58 -7.32 -10.55
C TYR A 235 5.89 -8.80 -10.46
N PHE A 236 7.05 -9.21 -10.94
CA PHE A 236 7.53 -10.58 -10.86
C PHE A 236 8.68 -10.68 -9.87
N LEU A 237 8.61 -11.66 -8.96
CA LEU A 237 9.75 -12.08 -8.18
C LEU A 237 10.42 -13.25 -8.89
N THR A 238 11.73 -13.16 -9.11
CA THR A 238 12.58 -14.26 -9.60
C THR A 238 13.59 -14.61 -8.52
N ALA A 239 13.63 -15.87 -8.12
CA ALA A 239 14.48 -16.37 -7.04
C ALA A 239 15.70 -17.11 -7.58
N TYR A 240 16.87 -16.76 -7.05
CA TYR A 240 18.16 -17.43 -7.32
C TYR A 240 18.65 -18.22 -6.09
N GLY A 241 18.09 -17.93 -4.91
CA GLY A 241 18.19 -18.74 -3.70
C GLY A 241 16.82 -19.20 -3.17
N PRO A 242 16.78 -19.82 -1.97
CA PRO A 242 15.54 -20.26 -1.35
C PRO A 242 14.59 -19.10 -1.04
N VAL A 243 13.47 -19.02 -1.76
CA VAL A 243 12.43 -18.00 -1.57
C VAL A 243 11.07 -18.65 -1.44
N GLN A 244 10.30 -18.19 -0.46
CA GLN A 244 8.90 -18.54 -0.29
C GLN A 244 7.99 -17.34 -0.48
N VAL A 245 6.91 -17.53 -1.22
CA VAL A 245 5.80 -16.57 -1.30
C VAL A 245 4.55 -17.25 -0.77
N ASN A 246 3.95 -16.68 0.28
CA ASN A 246 2.80 -17.26 0.98
C ASN A 246 3.02 -18.72 1.39
N GLN A 247 4.20 -19.02 1.96
CA GLN A 247 4.63 -20.35 2.43
C GLN A 247 4.83 -21.40 1.33
N ARG A 248 4.91 -20.98 0.06
CA ARG A 248 5.21 -21.86 -1.07
C ARG A 248 6.56 -21.49 -1.66
N ASP A 249 7.42 -22.48 -1.88
CA ASP A 249 8.69 -22.27 -2.57
C ASP A 249 8.43 -21.84 -4.01
N VAL A 250 9.13 -20.81 -4.47
CA VAL A 250 8.97 -20.26 -5.83
C VAL A 250 10.32 -20.05 -6.50
N ARG A 251 10.35 -20.25 -7.83
CA ARG A 251 11.47 -19.81 -8.69
C ARG A 251 11.16 -18.52 -9.42
N ARG A 252 9.93 -18.39 -9.90
CA ARG A 252 9.39 -17.14 -10.46
C ARG A 252 7.91 -17.07 -10.13
N THR A 253 7.41 -15.92 -9.70
CA THR A 253 5.98 -15.73 -9.44
C THR A 253 5.56 -14.29 -9.67
N LEU A 254 4.33 -14.11 -10.12
CA LEU A 254 3.65 -12.82 -10.07
C LEU A 254 3.39 -12.46 -8.60
N LEU A 255 3.73 -11.24 -8.20
CA LEU A 255 3.47 -10.69 -6.87
C LEU A 255 2.15 -9.94 -6.86
N ARG A 256 1.35 -10.21 -5.84
CA ARG A 256 0.06 -9.55 -5.58
C ARG A 256 0.10 -8.80 -4.26
N HIS A 257 -0.72 -7.76 -4.16
CA HIS A 257 -0.87 -7.00 -2.92
C HIS A 257 -1.16 -7.93 -1.74
N GLY A 258 -0.36 -7.82 -0.68
CA GLY A 258 -0.47 -8.62 0.54
C GLY A 258 0.42 -9.86 0.57
N ASP A 259 1.11 -10.20 -0.54
CA ASP A 259 1.96 -11.38 -0.60
C ASP A 259 3.10 -11.31 0.42
N ARG A 260 3.24 -12.39 1.19
CA ARG A 260 4.29 -12.53 2.20
C ARG A 260 5.48 -13.23 1.57
N ILE A 261 6.58 -12.51 1.47
CA ILE A 261 7.83 -12.97 0.87
C ILE A 261 8.80 -13.31 2.01
N VAL A 262 9.40 -14.49 1.94
CA VAL A 262 10.47 -14.94 2.83
C VAL A 262 11.68 -15.30 1.99
N LEU A 263 12.79 -14.62 2.24
CA LEU A 263 14.09 -14.85 1.62
C LEU A 263 14.98 -15.58 2.63
N GLY A 264 15.40 -16.81 2.31
CA GLY A 264 16.14 -17.66 3.25
C GLY A 264 15.41 -17.87 4.60
N PRO A 265 16.13 -18.05 5.72
CA PRO A 265 15.51 -18.46 6.98
C PRO A 265 14.86 -17.33 7.78
N LYS A 266 15.27 -16.07 7.57
CA LYS A 266 14.92 -14.96 8.47
C LYS A 266 14.44 -13.69 7.79
N ALA A 267 14.71 -13.48 6.50
CA ALA A 267 14.37 -12.24 5.83
C ALA A 267 12.90 -12.25 5.38
N LYS A 268 12.03 -11.54 6.11
CA LYS A 268 10.59 -11.50 5.86
C LYS A 268 10.14 -10.10 5.45
N MET A 269 9.30 -10.04 4.42
CA MET A 269 8.69 -8.81 3.94
C MET A 269 7.29 -9.07 3.36
N VAL A 270 6.52 -8.00 3.20
CA VAL A 270 5.19 -8.05 2.58
C VAL A 270 5.16 -7.11 1.39
N PHE A 271 4.73 -7.60 0.24
CA PHE A 271 4.56 -6.80 -0.97
C PHE A 271 3.20 -6.09 -0.94
N HIS A 272 3.18 -4.81 -1.26
CA HIS A 272 1.97 -4.01 -1.35
C HIS A 272 1.96 -3.19 -2.65
N LYS A 273 0.92 -3.35 -3.46
CA LYS A 273 0.52 -2.40 -4.51
C LYS A 273 -0.82 -1.77 -4.11
N PRO A 274 -0.84 -0.71 -3.29
CA PRO A 274 -2.06 -0.25 -2.62
C PRO A 274 -2.98 0.60 -3.51
N SER A 275 -2.46 1.15 -4.61
CA SER A 275 -3.21 2.00 -5.53
C SER A 275 -3.35 1.32 -6.89
N ALA A 276 -4.54 1.33 -7.48
CA ALA A 276 -4.76 0.95 -8.88
C ALA A 276 -4.42 2.09 -9.87
N LYS A 277 -4.18 3.31 -9.36
CA LYS A 277 -3.85 4.51 -10.18
C LYS A 277 -2.35 4.79 -10.24
N SER A 278 -1.54 3.90 -9.69
CA SER A 278 -0.11 4.05 -9.59
C SER A 278 0.50 2.66 -9.67
N ASP A 279 1.51 2.52 -10.53
CA ASP A 279 2.26 1.28 -10.63
C ASP A 279 3.40 1.18 -9.63
N SER A 280 3.54 2.15 -8.72
CA SER A 280 4.48 2.00 -7.62
C SER A 280 4.03 0.88 -6.67
N ALA A 281 5.01 0.19 -6.11
CA ALA A 281 4.78 -0.82 -5.08
C ALA A 281 5.68 -0.59 -3.86
N VAL A 282 5.37 -1.24 -2.75
CA VAL A 282 6.12 -1.15 -1.50
C VAL A 282 6.39 -2.53 -0.94
N LEU A 283 7.66 -2.81 -0.64
CA LEU A 283 8.04 -3.93 0.21
C LEU A 283 8.12 -3.43 1.64
N ARG A 284 7.29 -3.95 2.53
CA ARG A 284 7.35 -3.67 3.96
C ARG A 284 8.22 -4.71 4.64
N LEU A 285 9.33 -4.27 5.22
CA LEU A 285 10.30 -5.14 5.87
C LEU A 285 9.83 -5.46 7.29
N SER A 286 10.01 -6.70 7.71
CA SER A 286 9.84 -7.03 9.12
C SER A 286 10.92 -6.35 9.98
N HIS A 287 10.65 -6.14 11.26
CA HIS A 287 11.59 -5.46 12.17
C HIS A 287 12.98 -6.11 12.20
N ARG A 288 13.07 -7.42 12.01
CA ARG A 288 14.36 -8.16 12.01
C ARG A 288 15.14 -8.05 10.70
N CYS A 289 14.59 -7.32 9.72
CA CYS A 289 15.12 -7.22 8.36
C CYS A 289 15.23 -5.77 7.89
N ARG A 290 15.14 -4.80 8.81
CA ARG A 290 15.34 -3.39 8.49
C ARG A 290 16.75 -3.17 7.96
N LEU A 291 16.88 -2.33 6.93
CA LEU A 291 18.18 -2.02 6.33
C LEU A 291 18.92 -0.98 7.18
N ALA A 292 20.13 -0.62 6.76
CA ALA A 292 20.87 0.50 7.37
C ALA A 292 20.00 1.78 7.40
N GLN A 293 20.25 2.65 8.39
CA GLN A 293 19.44 3.86 8.63
C GLN A 293 17.96 3.55 8.98
N ASP A 294 17.74 2.37 9.57
CA ASP A 294 16.44 1.88 10.07
C ASP A 294 15.36 1.76 8.99
N VAL A 295 15.74 1.63 7.71
CA VAL A 295 14.79 1.54 6.60
C VAL A 295 13.82 0.40 6.82
N SER A 296 12.53 0.74 6.91
CA SER A 296 11.44 -0.18 7.22
C SER A 296 10.60 -0.56 6.00
N GLY A 297 10.76 0.17 4.90
CA GLY A 297 10.10 -0.13 3.64
C GLY A 297 10.93 0.24 2.42
N ILE A 298 10.64 -0.38 1.29
CA ILE A 298 11.27 -0.09 0.01
C ILE A 298 10.16 0.26 -0.97
N VAL A 299 10.20 1.47 -1.52
CA VAL A 299 9.30 1.94 -2.57
C VAL A 299 9.93 1.60 -3.91
N LEU A 300 9.29 0.69 -4.63
CA LEU A 300 9.56 0.37 -6.03
C LEU A 300 8.82 1.41 -6.88
N PHE A 301 9.44 2.58 -7.05
CA PHE A 301 8.80 3.75 -7.62
C PHE A 301 8.58 3.58 -9.13
N HIS A 302 7.38 3.93 -9.58
CA HIS A 302 7.02 4.10 -10.99
C HIS A 302 6.02 5.24 -11.15
N GLN A 303 6.40 6.28 -11.89
CA GLN A 303 5.60 7.46 -12.26
C GLN A 303 5.04 8.29 -11.10
N THR A 304 4.28 7.69 -10.19
CA THR A 304 3.65 8.34 -9.04
C THR A 304 3.75 7.48 -7.79
N CYS A 305 3.92 8.10 -6.61
CA CYS A 305 3.84 7.45 -5.30
C CYS A 305 3.01 8.33 -4.36
N LEU A 306 2.09 7.69 -3.63
CA LEU A 306 1.13 8.36 -2.76
C LEU A 306 1.55 8.24 -1.30
N ILE A 307 1.54 9.36 -0.58
CA ILE A 307 1.88 9.45 0.84
C ILE A 307 0.71 10.11 1.58
N GLY A 308 0.26 9.54 2.69
CA GLY A 308 -0.85 10.06 3.48
C GLY A 308 -1.57 9.00 4.31
N PRO A 309 -2.63 9.33 5.04
CA PRO A 309 -3.29 8.43 5.99
C PRO A 309 -4.11 7.30 5.33
N GLN A 310 -4.50 7.48 4.06
CA GLN A 310 -5.43 6.60 3.35
C GLN A 310 -4.82 5.21 3.09
N SER A 311 -5.67 4.18 2.97
CA SER A 311 -5.23 2.81 2.69
C SER A 311 -4.66 2.63 1.28
N SER A 312 -4.99 3.52 0.36
CA SER A 312 -4.44 3.55 -1.01
C SER A 312 -3.05 4.19 -1.09
N CYS A 313 -2.53 4.75 0.01
CA CYS A 313 -1.20 5.34 0.05
C CYS A 313 -0.11 4.28 0.21
N HIS A 314 0.98 4.47 -0.52
CA HIS A 314 2.19 3.63 -0.50
C HIS A 314 2.92 3.81 0.84
N VAL A 315 3.06 5.07 1.25
CA VAL A 315 3.57 5.45 2.56
C VAL A 315 2.41 5.98 3.40
N ARG A 316 2.02 5.18 4.41
CA ARG A 316 0.94 5.55 5.32
C ARG A 316 1.46 6.38 6.48
N THR A 317 0.91 7.58 6.65
CA THR A 317 1.11 8.40 7.86
C THR A 317 0.11 7.98 8.94
N ALA A 318 0.48 8.15 10.21
CA ALA A 318 -0.38 7.77 11.33
C ALA A 318 -1.63 8.66 11.45
N GLU A 319 -1.49 9.95 11.17
CA GLU A 319 -2.49 10.99 11.39
C GLU A 319 -2.48 12.02 10.24
N GLY A 320 -3.45 12.93 10.26
CA GLY A 320 -3.61 14.03 9.30
C GLY A 320 -4.69 13.81 8.24
N GLN A 321 -4.91 14.82 7.40
CA GLN A 321 -5.81 14.78 6.23
C GLN A 321 -5.07 15.02 4.90
N THR A 322 -3.81 15.43 4.99
CA THR A 322 -2.99 15.80 3.83
C THR A 322 -2.53 14.55 3.07
N GLN A 323 -2.72 14.56 1.75
CA GLN A 323 -2.11 13.59 0.84
C GLN A 323 -1.02 14.28 0.03
N VAL A 324 0.11 13.61 -0.15
CA VAL A 324 1.21 14.06 -1.01
C VAL A 324 1.35 13.08 -2.17
N VAL A 325 1.49 13.61 -3.37
CA VAL A 325 1.80 12.84 -4.57
C VAL A 325 3.23 13.15 -4.97
N LEU A 326 4.08 12.14 -4.87
CA LEU A 326 5.38 12.14 -5.51
C LEU A 326 5.22 11.70 -6.96
N PHE A 327 5.94 12.30 -7.89
CA PHE A 327 5.90 11.91 -9.29
C PHE A 327 7.21 12.19 -10.02
N ASP A 328 7.53 11.40 -11.04
CA ASP A 328 8.66 11.68 -11.93
C ASP A 328 8.25 12.68 -13.00
N ARG A 329 9.15 13.61 -13.30
CA ARG A 329 9.07 14.45 -14.50
C ARG A 329 10.46 14.64 -15.07
N GLY A 330 10.80 13.81 -16.06
CA GLY A 330 12.08 13.91 -16.77
C GLY A 330 13.26 13.42 -15.94
N GLY A 331 13.08 12.32 -15.19
CA GLY A 331 14.12 11.73 -14.33
C GLY A 331 14.37 12.51 -13.05
N ARG A 332 13.48 13.45 -12.71
CA ARG A 332 13.52 14.26 -11.50
C ARG A 332 12.27 13.99 -10.70
N LEU A 333 12.47 13.78 -9.40
CA LEU A 333 11.37 13.54 -8.46
C LEU A 333 10.74 14.87 -8.06
N TYR A 334 9.43 14.99 -8.20
CA TYR A 334 8.64 16.12 -7.74
C TYR A 334 7.66 15.67 -6.67
N GLY A 335 7.25 16.59 -5.81
CA GLY A 335 6.19 16.42 -4.84
C GLY A 335 5.18 17.55 -4.91
N ARG A 336 3.92 17.26 -4.62
CA ARG A 336 2.88 18.26 -4.35
C ARG A 336 1.83 17.70 -3.41
N GLU A 337 1.08 18.60 -2.79
CA GLU A 337 -0.12 18.22 -2.05
C GLU A 337 -1.22 17.74 -3.03
N ALA A 338 -2.15 16.96 -2.50
CA ALA A 338 -3.32 16.50 -3.21
C ALA A 338 -4.49 16.42 -2.26
N ALA A 339 -5.68 16.67 -2.80
CA ALA A 339 -6.91 16.46 -2.06
C ALA A 339 -7.14 14.97 -1.81
N SER A 340 -7.68 14.63 -0.64
CA SER A 340 -8.16 13.28 -0.30
C SER A 340 -9.18 12.81 -1.35
N GLY A 341 -8.79 11.86 -2.22
CA GLY A 341 -9.64 11.35 -3.31
C GLY A 341 -9.10 11.59 -4.73
N GLY A 342 -8.03 12.38 -4.87
CA GLY A 342 -7.40 12.70 -6.15
C GLY A 342 -7.87 14.06 -6.67
N GLY A 343 -6.95 15.03 -6.60
CA GLY A 343 -7.12 16.39 -7.10
C GLY A 343 -5.81 17.13 -6.88
N LYS A 344 -5.41 18.01 -7.81
CA LYS A 344 -4.15 18.77 -7.67
C LYS A 344 -4.34 19.84 -6.59
N LEU A 345 -3.48 19.84 -5.57
CA LEU A 345 -3.46 20.88 -4.55
C LEU A 345 -2.03 21.43 -4.42
N GLY A 346 -1.86 22.73 -4.59
CA GLY A 346 -0.55 23.36 -4.59
C GLY A 346 0.32 23.03 -5.80
N ASP A 347 1.44 23.75 -5.89
CA ASP A 347 2.36 23.68 -7.02
C ASP A 347 3.38 22.54 -6.86
N PRO A 348 3.77 21.87 -7.96
CA PRO A 348 4.90 20.95 -7.99
C PRO A 348 6.19 21.57 -7.44
N ARG A 349 6.86 20.85 -6.55
CA ARG A 349 8.21 21.19 -6.06
C ARG A 349 9.16 20.07 -6.40
N GLU A 350 10.31 20.42 -6.97
CA GLU A 350 11.38 19.44 -7.22
C GLU A 350 12.00 19.01 -5.89
N LEU A 351 12.18 17.70 -5.75
CA LEU A 351 12.71 17.07 -4.55
C LEU A 351 14.14 16.61 -4.78
N ALA A 352 15.08 17.39 -4.28
CA ALA A 352 16.50 17.11 -4.32
C ALA A 352 16.95 16.36 -3.06
N ALA A 353 17.92 15.47 -3.22
CA ALA A 353 18.59 14.85 -2.07
C ALA A 353 19.33 15.89 -1.24
N GLY A 354 19.32 15.72 0.08
CA GLY A 354 19.92 16.63 1.07
C GLY A 354 18.97 17.69 1.62
N ALA A 355 17.71 17.71 1.16
CA ALA A 355 16.72 18.71 1.57
C ALA A 355 15.50 18.09 2.28
N THR A 356 14.80 18.94 3.02
CA THR A 356 13.54 18.64 3.70
C THR A 356 12.43 19.52 3.12
N TYR A 357 11.25 18.94 2.97
CA TYR A 357 10.10 19.54 2.31
C TYR A 357 8.87 19.38 3.18
N ASP A 358 8.12 20.48 3.34
CA ASP A 358 6.83 20.50 4.01
C ASP A 358 5.69 20.60 2.99
N PHE A 359 4.76 19.66 3.09
CA PHE A 359 3.52 19.57 2.32
C PHE A 359 2.36 19.47 3.30
N GLY A 360 1.80 20.61 3.70
CA GLY A 360 0.82 20.71 4.78
C GLY A 360 1.34 20.05 6.07
N GLU A 361 0.68 18.98 6.48
CA GLU A 361 1.02 18.21 7.69
C GLU A 361 2.11 17.15 7.46
N VAL A 362 2.51 16.90 6.21
CA VAL A 362 3.48 15.87 5.84
C VAL A 362 4.84 16.50 5.59
N ARG A 363 5.82 16.13 6.42
CA ARG A 363 7.23 16.47 6.23
C ARG A 363 7.99 15.31 5.63
N ILE A 364 8.76 15.59 4.58
CA ILE A 364 9.58 14.62 3.85
C ILE A 364 11.02 15.12 3.80
N ALA A 365 11.97 14.32 4.27
CA ALA A 365 13.39 14.56 4.04
C ALA A 365 13.97 13.51 3.08
N LEU A 366 14.69 13.95 2.06
CA LEU A 366 15.35 13.07 1.10
C LEU A 366 16.86 13.13 1.27
N LYS A 367 17.50 11.97 1.26
CA LYS A 367 18.95 11.80 1.38
C LYS A 367 19.43 10.77 0.37
N ARG A 368 20.72 10.79 0.03
CA ARG A 368 21.34 9.66 -0.67
C ARG A 368 21.44 8.47 0.28
N TYR A 369 21.12 7.27 -0.21
CA TYR A 369 21.25 6.05 0.56
C TYR A 369 22.61 5.41 0.33
N ASP A 370 23.46 5.42 1.35
CA ASP A 370 24.84 4.93 1.22
C ASP A 370 24.98 3.43 1.52
N GLY A 371 23.87 2.70 1.72
CA GLY A 371 23.89 1.24 1.94
C GLY A 371 24.70 0.77 3.16
N GLY A 372 25.01 1.66 4.11
CA GLY A 372 25.88 1.37 5.25
C GLY A 372 27.38 1.52 4.98
N ARG A 373 27.80 2.06 3.83
CA ARG A 373 29.22 2.31 3.48
C ARG A 373 29.89 3.40 4.34
N SER A 374 29.13 4.16 5.12
CA SER A 374 29.60 5.33 5.88
C SER A 374 30.14 5.05 7.29
N TYR A 375 30.06 3.82 7.81
CA TYR A 375 30.73 3.46 9.08
C TYR A 375 32.19 3.05 8.85
N GLY A 376 33.04 4.00 8.45
CA GLY A 376 34.41 3.70 8.04
C GLY A 376 35.35 4.90 7.88
N ARG A 377 35.17 5.98 8.64
CA ARG A 377 36.28 6.88 8.96
C ARG A 377 36.43 6.91 10.48
N ARG A 378 37.37 6.11 10.98
CA ARG A 378 38.04 6.39 12.25
C ARG A 378 38.59 7.82 12.14
N GLY A 379 38.08 8.72 12.97
CA GLY A 379 38.79 9.95 13.26
C GLY A 379 39.98 9.59 14.13
N ASP A 380 41.17 9.79 13.60
CA ASP A 380 42.41 9.87 14.35
C ASP A 380 42.25 10.95 15.42
N PHE A 381 42.35 10.56 16.70
CA PHE A 381 42.79 11.46 17.74
C PHE A 381 44.32 11.37 17.77
N ALA A 382 44.96 12.40 17.22
CA ALA A 382 46.31 12.82 17.56
C ALA A 382 46.19 14.19 18.23
#